data_AF-A0A0Q9MBG6-F1
#
_entry.id   AF-A0A0Q9MBG6-F1
#
_cell.length_a   1.000
_cell.length_b   1.000
_cell.length_c   1.000
_cell.angle_alpha   90.00
_cell.angle_beta   90.00
_cell.angle_gamma   90.00
#
_symmetry.space_group_name_H-M   'P 1'
#
loop_
_entity.id
_entity.type
_entity.pdbx_description
1 polymer ?
#
loop_
_entity_poly.entity_id
_entity_poly.type
_entity_poly.pdbx_seq_one_letter_code
_entity_poly.pdbx_strand_id
1 'polypeptide(L)'
;MAIYTPQGLKISLDVPTSFGLMARLYPDIKPDSILKTTESISVMTSSLGFVTGILCFALQLSPSHIAICTLFAMMVGILLTFSGIVWVPFIQLGAMFSHIYGLFLPTIIAVAIGFVLTGWAGVASYLVSRIVASVVSLLVSIGLTTQSSIYNGRRISTAERNFFNAYRYHALQLGKSTSLELSRDELKEAYWGQTYQDLLSSYPNLQKRFLANS
;
A
#
# COMPACT_ATOMS: atom_id res chain seq x y z
N MET A 1 17.00 -12.39 -1.75
CA MET A 1 16.62 -11.60 -2.94
C MET A 1 15.29 -10.92 -2.65
N ALA A 2 15.20 -9.60 -2.84
CA ALA A 2 13.97 -8.84 -2.62
C ALA A 2 13.01 -9.01 -3.80
N ILE A 3 11.70 -8.92 -3.56
CA ILE A 3 10.69 -8.93 -4.62
C ILE A 3 10.22 -7.51 -4.96
N TYR A 4 9.67 -7.33 -6.17
CA TYR A 4 9.22 -6.05 -6.70
C TYR A 4 7.79 -6.25 -7.20
N THR A 5 6.94 -5.31 -6.85
CA THR A 5 5.58 -5.20 -7.38
C THR A 5 5.59 -4.65 -8.81
N PRO A 6 4.50 -4.79 -9.60
CA PRO A 6 4.43 -4.31 -10.99
C PRO A 6 4.84 -2.84 -11.21
N GLN A 7 4.53 -1.94 -10.29
CA GLN A 7 4.86 -0.51 -10.31
C GLN A 7 6.21 -0.21 -9.62
N GLY A 8 6.87 -1.22 -9.07
CA GLY A 8 8.25 -1.12 -8.58
C GLY A 8 8.41 -0.88 -7.08
N LEU A 9 7.35 -1.00 -6.27
CA LEU A 9 7.50 -1.05 -4.82
C LEU A 9 8.34 -2.27 -4.44
N LYS A 10 9.46 -2.01 -3.76
CA LYS A 10 10.40 -3.04 -3.26
C LYS A 10 9.88 -3.64 -1.97
N ILE A 11 9.78 -4.96 -1.92
CA ILE A 11 9.45 -5.76 -0.73
C ILE A 11 10.71 -6.56 -0.38
N SER A 12 11.29 -6.33 0.79
CA SER A 12 12.59 -6.90 1.17
C SER A 12 12.49 -8.28 1.83
N LEU A 13 11.42 -9.01 1.52
CA LEU A 13 11.24 -10.42 1.87
C LEU A 13 11.98 -11.31 0.86
N ASP A 14 12.42 -12.47 1.32
CA ASP A 14 12.97 -13.48 0.44
C ASP A 14 11.89 -14.09 -0.47
N VAL A 15 12.34 -14.57 -1.64
CA VAL A 15 11.48 -15.18 -2.66
C VAL A 15 10.70 -16.36 -2.09
N PRO A 16 11.31 -17.34 -1.37
CA PRO A 16 10.55 -18.45 -0.79
C PRO A 16 9.42 -18.00 0.14
N THR A 17 9.69 -17.02 1.02
CA THR A 17 8.65 -16.50 1.93
C THR A 17 7.53 -15.81 1.17
N SER A 18 7.89 -14.94 0.20
CA SER A 18 6.89 -14.15 -0.51
C SER A 18 6.01 -15.03 -1.40
N PHE A 19 6.62 -15.91 -2.20
CA PHE A 19 5.90 -16.78 -3.12
C PHE A 19 5.28 -17.98 -2.43
N GLY A 20 5.82 -18.45 -1.30
CA GLY A 20 5.16 -19.46 -0.46
C GLY A 20 3.82 -18.97 0.08
N LEU A 21 3.74 -17.72 0.55
CA LEU A 21 2.47 -17.11 0.94
C LEU A 21 1.51 -16.97 -0.25
N MET A 22 1.97 -16.45 -1.38
CA MET A 22 1.13 -16.30 -2.58
C MET A 22 0.63 -17.66 -3.10
N ALA A 23 1.46 -18.70 -3.05
CA ALA A 23 1.13 -20.04 -3.53
C ALA A 23 -0.01 -20.70 -2.74
N ARG A 24 -0.23 -20.34 -1.47
CA ARG A 24 -1.42 -20.80 -0.70
C ARG A 24 -2.73 -20.40 -1.36
N LEU A 25 -2.74 -19.26 -2.02
CA LEU A 25 -3.94 -18.68 -2.63
C LEU A 25 -4.05 -19.01 -4.12
N TYR A 26 -2.97 -19.51 -4.72
CA TYR A 26 -2.94 -19.99 -6.10
C TYR A 26 -3.71 -21.32 -6.25
N PRO A 27 -4.40 -21.59 -7.38
CA PRO A 27 -4.56 -20.73 -8.56
C PRO A 27 -5.68 -19.70 -8.45
N ASP A 28 -6.50 -19.75 -7.39
CA ASP A 28 -7.70 -18.93 -7.22
C ASP A 28 -7.39 -17.42 -7.28
N ILE A 29 -6.30 -17.01 -6.62
CA ILE A 29 -5.78 -15.64 -6.67
C ILE A 29 -4.36 -15.69 -7.26
N LYS A 30 -4.20 -14.98 -8.37
CA LYS A 30 -2.90 -14.83 -9.04
C LYS A 30 -1.96 -13.94 -8.21
N PRO A 31 -0.64 -14.18 -8.26
CA PRO A 31 0.34 -13.41 -7.52
C PRO A 31 0.33 -11.93 -7.89
N ASP A 32 0.04 -11.60 -9.16
CA ASP A 32 -0.07 -10.22 -9.63
C ASP A 32 -1.16 -9.43 -8.88
N SER A 33 -2.25 -10.08 -8.53
CA SER A 33 -3.41 -9.49 -7.86
C SER A 33 -3.06 -9.13 -6.42
N ILE A 34 -2.28 -9.97 -5.73
CA ILE A 34 -1.76 -9.70 -4.39
C ILE A 34 -0.77 -8.53 -4.42
N LEU A 35 0.13 -8.49 -5.41
CA LEU A 35 1.11 -7.40 -5.55
C LEU A 35 0.45 -6.06 -5.91
N LYS A 36 -0.55 -6.05 -6.81
CA LYS A 36 -1.37 -4.85 -7.10
C LYS A 36 -2.15 -4.37 -5.87
N THR A 37 -2.66 -5.30 -5.07
CA THR A 37 -3.34 -4.97 -3.81
C THR A 37 -2.36 -4.35 -2.81
N THR A 38 -1.12 -4.86 -2.76
CA THR A 38 -0.04 -4.29 -1.94
C THR A 38 0.23 -2.83 -2.29
N GLU A 39 0.34 -2.53 -3.59
CA GLU A 39 0.49 -1.16 -4.08
C GLU A 39 -0.72 -0.29 -3.74
N SER A 40 -1.94 -0.83 -3.92
CA SER A 40 -3.19 -0.12 -3.63
C SER A 40 -3.29 0.27 -2.15
N ILE A 41 -2.93 -0.64 -1.23
CA ILE A 41 -2.86 -0.35 0.20
C ILE A 41 -1.81 0.74 0.48
N SER A 42 -0.67 0.71 -0.22
CA SER A 42 0.40 1.69 -0.01
C SER A 42 0.01 3.14 -0.35
N VAL A 43 -0.88 3.32 -1.34
CA VAL A 43 -1.36 4.65 -1.75
C VAL A 43 -2.69 5.05 -1.10
N MET A 44 -3.32 4.16 -0.32
CA MET A 44 -4.65 4.35 0.27
C MET A 44 -4.74 5.62 1.12
N THR A 45 -3.80 5.83 2.05
CA THR A 45 -3.77 7.01 2.93
C THR A 45 -3.71 8.32 2.13
N SER A 46 -2.88 8.34 1.08
CA SER A 46 -2.73 9.53 0.23
C SER A 46 -3.96 9.77 -0.64
N SER A 47 -4.61 8.70 -1.10
CA SER A 47 -5.85 8.73 -1.88
C SER A 47 -7.01 9.26 -1.04
N LEU A 48 -7.14 8.81 0.22
CA LEU A 48 -8.12 9.34 1.17
C LEU A 48 -7.93 10.83 1.43
N GLY A 49 -6.69 11.27 1.65
CA GLY A 49 -6.39 12.69 1.79
C GLY A 49 -6.75 13.49 0.55
N PHE A 50 -6.47 12.97 -0.65
CA PHE A 50 -6.82 13.63 -1.90
C PHE A 50 -8.33 13.76 -2.10
N VAL A 51 -9.09 12.66 -2.01
CA VAL A 51 -10.54 12.66 -2.19
C VAL A 51 -11.21 13.59 -1.17
N THR A 52 -10.79 13.52 0.09
CA THR A 52 -11.31 14.40 1.15
C THR A 52 -11.00 15.87 0.86
N GLY A 53 -9.77 16.18 0.44
CA GLY A 53 -9.38 17.55 0.06
C GLY A 53 -10.23 18.10 -1.07
N ILE A 54 -10.45 17.31 -2.13
CA ILE A 54 -11.31 17.70 -3.26
C ILE A 54 -12.75 17.96 -2.79
N LEU A 55 -13.30 17.09 -1.95
CA LEU A 55 -14.64 17.28 -1.40
C LEU A 55 -14.73 18.56 -0.55
N CYS A 56 -13.74 18.82 0.30
CA CYS A 56 -13.72 20.04 1.11
C CYS A 56 -13.57 21.31 0.25
N PHE A 57 -12.79 21.27 -0.84
CA PHE A 57 -12.70 22.37 -1.80
C PHE A 57 -14.02 22.58 -2.55
N ALA A 58 -14.68 21.50 -2.99
CA ALA A 58 -15.96 21.56 -3.68
C ALA A 58 -17.07 22.17 -2.80
N LEU A 59 -17.05 21.86 -1.50
CA LEU A 59 -17.97 22.42 -0.50
C LEU A 59 -17.56 23.82 -0.01
N GLN A 60 -16.47 24.39 -0.54
CA GLN A 60 -15.94 25.71 -0.17
C GLN A 60 -15.79 25.90 1.35
N LEU A 61 -15.36 24.85 2.05
CA LEU A 61 -15.20 24.90 3.50
C LEU A 61 -14.11 25.90 3.90
N SER A 62 -14.19 26.44 5.12
CA SER A 62 -13.16 27.34 5.60
C SER A 62 -11.80 26.63 5.73
N PRO A 63 -10.66 27.34 5.60
CA PRO A 63 -9.33 26.73 5.59
C PRO A 63 -9.05 25.81 6.79
N SER A 64 -9.54 26.17 7.97
CA SER A 64 -9.41 25.36 9.18
C SER A 64 -10.12 24.00 9.05
N HIS A 65 -11.33 23.97 8.48
CA HIS A 65 -12.07 22.73 8.28
C HIS A 65 -11.40 21.85 7.23
N ILE A 66 -10.87 22.42 6.14
CA ILE A 66 -10.10 21.68 5.13
C ILE A 66 -8.92 20.96 5.78
N ALA A 67 -8.16 21.66 6.64
CA ALA A 67 -7.02 21.08 7.34
C ALA A 67 -7.45 19.93 8.26
N ILE A 68 -8.48 20.13 9.09
CA ILE A 68 -8.97 19.13 10.05
C ILE A 68 -9.52 17.89 9.33
N CYS A 69 -10.38 18.07 8.33
CA CYS A 69 -10.99 16.96 7.60
C CYS A 69 -9.95 16.15 6.84
N THR A 70 -9.01 16.81 6.15
CA THR A 70 -7.94 16.14 5.41
C THR A 70 -7.02 15.37 6.35
N LEU A 71 -6.59 16.01 7.45
CA LEU A 71 -5.76 15.35 8.46
C LEU A 71 -6.48 14.14 9.04
N PHE A 72 -7.74 14.29 9.44
CA PHE A 72 -8.55 13.20 9.99
C PHE A 72 -8.68 12.02 9.03
N ALA A 73 -9.00 12.27 7.76
CA ALA A 73 -9.11 11.22 6.74
C ALA A 73 -7.77 10.47 6.54
N MET A 74 -6.65 11.20 6.54
CA MET A 74 -5.33 10.56 6.47
C MET A 74 -5.01 9.77 7.74
N MET A 75 -5.37 10.26 8.93
CA MET A 75 -5.21 9.52 10.18
C MET A 75 -5.99 8.20 10.18
N VAL A 76 -7.23 8.21 9.68
CA VAL A 76 -8.00 6.98 9.46
C VAL A 76 -7.24 6.03 8.52
N GLY A 77 -6.70 6.51 7.41
CA GLY A 77 -5.90 5.69 6.48
C GLY A 77 -4.67 5.05 7.13
N ILE A 78 -3.96 5.80 7.99
CA ILE A 78 -2.81 5.28 8.75
C ILE A 78 -3.26 4.21 9.74
N LEU A 79 -4.34 4.43 10.49
CA LEU A 79 -4.89 3.47 11.45
C LEU A 79 -5.40 2.18 10.77
N LEU A 80 -6.01 2.29 9.60
CA LEU A 80 -6.45 1.13 8.81
C LEU A 80 -5.26 0.31 8.31
N THR A 81 -4.25 0.98 7.75
CA THR A 81 -3.01 0.31 7.31
C THR A 81 -2.29 -0.35 8.49
N PHE A 82 -2.31 0.31 9.65
CA PHE A 82 -1.73 -0.17 10.90
C PHE A 82 -2.41 -1.42 11.45
N SER A 83 -3.74 -1.37 11.59
CA SER A 83 -4.53 -2.44 12.20
C SER A 83 -4.59 -3.70 11.33
N GLY A 84 -4.17 -3.61 10.06
CA GLY A 84 -4.34 -4.69 9.09
C GLY A 84 -5.80 -4.89 8.69
N ILE A 85 -6.69 -3.98 9.10
CA ILE A 85 -8.09 -3.96 8.74
C ILE A 85 -8.19 -3.34 7.35
N VAL A 86 -8.13 -4.19 6.32
CA VAL A 86 -8.22 -3.76 4.93
C VAL A 86 -9.67 -3.85 4.45
N TRP A 87 -10.34 -2.70 4.32
CA TRP A 87 -11.71 -2.64 3.81
C TRP A 87 -11.73 -2.47 2.30
N VAL A 88 -12.56 -3.28 1.63
CA VAL A 88 -12.75 -3.33 0.18
C VAL A 88 -12.85 -1.95 -0.51
N PRO A 89 -13.71 -1.00 -0.06
CA PRO A 89 -13.86 0.29 -0.75
C PRO A 89 -12.58 1.13 -0.75
N PHE A 90 -11.76 1.05 0.30
CA PHE A 90 -10.52 1.83 0.38
C PHE A 90 -9.40 1.25 -0.47
N ILE A 91 -9.38 -0.07 -0.68
CA ILE A 91 -8.44 -0.72 -1.62
C ILE A 91 -8.75 -0.29 -3.05
N GLN A 92 -10.03 -0.26 -3.43
CA GLN A 92 -10.45 0.15 -4.77
C GLN A 92 -10.05 1.59 -5.08
N LEU A 93 -10.18 2.50 -4.11
CA LEU A 93 -9.67 3.87 -4.23
C LEU A 93 -8.15 3.87 -4.46
N GLY A 94 -7.38 3.11 -3.68
CA GLY A 94 -5.94 3.00 -3.90
C GLY A 94 -5.58 2.44 -5.27
N ALA A 95 -6.33 1.44 -5.76
CA ALA A 95 -6.13 0.85 -7.07
C ALA A 95 -6.33 1.87 -8.20
N MET A 96 -7.39 2.69 -8.11
CA MET A 96 -7.70 3.74 -9.10
C MET A 96 -6.58 4.77 -9.25
N PHE A 97 -5.88 5.10 -8.16
CA PHE A 97 -4.85 6.13 -8.17
C PHE A 97 -3.41 5.60 -8.20
N SER A 98 -3.18 4.30 -8.00
CA SER A 98 -1.84 3.69 -7.94
C SER A 98 -0.99 4.08 -9.16
N HIS A 99 -1.56 4.01 -10.36
CA HIS A 99 -0.87 4.36 -11.61
C HIS A 99 -0.53 5.85 -11.73
N ILE A 100 -1.31 6.71 -11.09
CA ILE A 100 -1.26 8.17 -11.26
C ILE A 100 -0.37 8.83 -10.20
N TYR A 101 -0.25 8.21 -9.01
CA TYR A 101 0.55 8.76 -7.91
C TYR A 101 2.06 8.80 -8.21
N GLY A 102 2.57 7.98 -9.13
CA GLY A 102 3.97 8.02 -9.56
C GLY A 102 4.39 9.36 -10.20
N LEU A 103 3.44 10.17 -10.66
CA LEU A 103 3.68 11.45 -11.34
C LEU A 103 3.35 12.68 -10.48
N PHE A 104 3.04 12.51 -9.19
CA PHE A 104 2.53 13.58 -8.31
C PHE A 104 1.25 14.28 -8.82
N LEU A 105 0.63 13.75 -9.87
CA LEU A 105 -0.50 14.35 -10.56
C LEU A 105 -1.71 14.62 -9.64
N PRO A 106 -2.09 13.74 -8.68
CA PRO A 106 -3.22 14.02 -7.80
C PRO A 106 -2.99 15.25 -6.91
N THR A 107 -1.75 15.48 -6.48
CA THR A 107 -1.41 16.67 -5.69
C THR A 107 -1.52 17.93 -6.53
N ILE A 108 -1.02 17.90 -7.78
CA ILE A 108 -1.11 19.02 -8.72
C ILE A 108 -2.58 19.37 -9.01
N ILE A 109 -3.40 18.35 -9.29
CA ILE A 109 -4.85 18.52 -9.53
C ILE A 109 -5.53 19.14 -8.30
N ALA A 110 -5.25 18.64 -7.09
CA ALA A 110 -5.84 19.19 -5.87
C ALA A 110 -5.42 20.64 -5.62
N VAL A 111 -4.17 21.00 -5.89
CA VAL A 111 -3.69 22.38 -5.77
C VAL A 111 -4.38 23.29 -6.77
N ALA A 112 -4.50 22.87 -8.04
CA ALA A 112 -5.16 23.66 -9.08
C ALA A 112 -6.65 23.89 -8.75
N ILE A 113 -7.37 22.82 -8.40
CA ILE A 113 -8.80 22.90 -8.03
C ILE A 113 -8.99 23.73 -6.76
N GLY A 114 -8.19 23.47 -5.73
CA GLY A 114 -8.27 24.19 -4.46
C GLY A 114 -7.99 25.68 -4.60
N PHE A 115 -7.03 26.06 -5.47
CA PHE A 115 -6.70 27.45 -5.73
C PHE A 115 -7.86 28.19 -6.40
N VAL A 116 -8.53 27.56 -7.36
CA VAL A 116 -9.70 28.15 -8.04
C VAL A 116 -10.90 28.26 -7.11
N LEU A 117 -11.18 27.25 -6.29
CA LEU A 117 -12.42 27.20 -5.49
C LEU A 117 -12.33 27.92 -4.15
N THR A 118 -11.18 27.84 -3.47
CA THR A 118 -11.01 28.31 -2.08
C THR A 118 -9.86 29.31 -1.90
N GLY A 119 -9.12 29.59 -2.98
CA GLY A 119 -7.95 30.45 -2.96
C GLY A 119 -6.72 29.80 -2.31
N TRP A 120 -5.67 30.61 -2.15
CA TRP A 120 -4.37 30.13 -1.65
C TRP A 120 -4.43 29.61 -0.21
N ALA A 121 -5.30 30.16 0.63
CA ALA A 121 -5.42 29.78 2.04
C ALA A 121 -5.94 28.35 2.19
N GLY A 122 -6.95 27.95 1.41
CA GLY A 122 -7.47 26.57 1.41
C GLY A 122 -6.41 25.57 0.94
N VAL A 123 -5.68 25.91 -0.12
CA VAL A 123 -4.56 25.09 -0.62
C VAL A 123 -3.46 24.93 0.43
N ALA A 124 -3.06 26.03 1.08
CA ALA A 124 -2.04 25.99 2.13
C ALA A 124 -2.47 25.07 3.28
N SER A 125 -3.70 25.20 3.76
CA SER A 125 -4.26 24.33 4.80
C SER A 125 -4.26 22.85 4.40
N TYR A 126 -4.63 22.53 3.16
CA TYR A 126 -4.55 21.17 2.63
C TYR A 126 -3.11 20.64 2.61
N LEU A 127 -2.15 21.41 2.08
CA LEU A 127 -0.75 20.97 2.01
C LEU A 127 -0.12 20.79 3.40
N VAL A 128 -0.36 21.72 4.33
CA VAL A 128 0.10 21.61 5.72
C VAL A 128 -0.45 20.35 6.38
N SER A 129 -1.74 20.07 6.21
CA SER A 129 -2.35 18.85 6.77
C SER A 129 -1.69 17.56 6.24
N ARG A 130 -1.34 17.52 4.94
CA ARG A 130 -0.64 16.39 4.34
C ARG A 130 0.78 16.23 4.87
N ILE A 131 1.50 17.33 5.08
CA ILE A 131 2.85 17.31 5.67
C ILE A 131 2.77 16.76 7.09
N VAL A 132 1.86 17.29 7.91
CA VAL A 132 1.65 16.83 9.29
C VAL A 132 1.30 15.33 9.31
N ALA A 133 0.36 14.89 8.48
CA ALA A 133 -0.02 13.48 8.38
C ALA A 133 1.16 12.59 7.96
N SER A 134 2.02 13.07 7.05
CA SER A 134 3.21 12.34 6.60
C SER A 134 4.25 12.19 7.71
N VAL A 135 4.44 13.24 8.53
CA VAL A 135 5.30 13.18 9.72
C VAL A 135 4.75 12.18 10.73
N VAL A 136 3.45 12.20 11.01
CA VAL A 136 2.81 11.20 11.89
C VAL A 136 2.98 9.79 11.33
N SER A 137 2.78 9.60 10.02
CA SER A 137 3.01 8.31 9.35
C SER A 137 4.43 7.81 9.53
N LEU A 138 5.41 8.69 9.43
CA LEU A 138 6.81 8.36 9.63
C LEU A 138 7.07 7.93 11.09
N LEU A 139 6.57 8.70 12.06
CA LEU A 139 6.72 8.39 13.48
C LEU A 139 6.06 7.06 13.85
N VAL A 140 4.83 6.82 13.37
CA VAL A 140 4.12 5.55 13.54
C VAL A 140 4.92 4.39 12.91
N SER A 141 5.47 4.60 11.71
CA SER A 141 6.29 3.60 11.03
C SER A 141 7.57 3.26 11.81
N ILE A 142 8.27 4.27 12.37
CA ILE A 142 9.47 4.10 13.20
C ILE A 142 9.13 3.40 14.51
N GLY A 143 8.11 3.86 15.23
CA GLY A 143 7.65 3.26 16.49
C GLY A 143 7.33 1.77 16.31
N LEU A 144 6.66 1.43 15.20
CA LEU A 144 6.36 0.05 14.88
C LEU A 144 7.54 -0.77 14.39
N THR A 145 8.47 -0.16 13.68
CA THR A 145 9.72 -0.86 13.35
C THR A 145 10.46 -1.25 14.64
N THR A 146 10.22 -0.52 15.72
CA THR A 146 10.79 -0.74 17.04
C THR A 146 9.96 -1.72 17.89
N GLN A 147 8.63 -1.74 17.74
CA GLN A 147 7.69 -2.54 18.55
C GLN A 147 7.12 -3.79 17.86
N SER A 148 7.07 -3.84 16.52
CA SER A 148 6.36 -4.88 15.78
C SER A 148 7.08 -6.22 15.85
N SER A 149 6.26 -7.26 16.02
CA SER A 149 6.57 -8.69 15.89
C SER A 149 7.69 -8.95 14.89
N ILE A 150 8.83 -9.34 15.45
CA ILE A 150 9.93 -9.96 14.78
C ILE A 150 9.38 -11.12 13.92
N TYR A 151 9.27 -10.95 12.60
CA TYR A 151 9.13 -12.09 11.70
C TYR A 151 10.55 -12.57 11.39
N ASN A 152 10.93 -13.73 11.92
CA ASN A 152 12.26 -14.33 11.73
C ASN A 152 13.47 -13.40 12.06
N GLY A 153 13.43 -12.68 13.17
CA GLY A 153 14.55 -11.82 13.62
C GLY A 153 14.61 -10.43 13.00
N ARG A 154 13.71 -10.07 12.07
CA ARG A 154 13.84 -8.84 11.27
C ARG A 154 12.73 -7.82 11.48
N ARG A 155 13.13 -6.55 11.33
CA ARG A 155 12.26 -5.38 11.32
C ARG A 155 11.47 -5.33 10.02
N ILE A 156 10.14 -5.30 10.12
CA ILE A 156 9.23 -5.30 8.96
C ILE A 156 8.96 -3.85 8.54
N SER A 157 9.33 -3.52 7.31
CA SER A 157 9.06 -2.25 6.63
C SER A 157 7.57 -2.08 6.29
N THR A 158 7.16 -0.83 6.01
CA THR A 158 5.77 -0.53 5.61
C THR A 158 5.34 -1.28 4.35
N ALA A 159 6.25 -1.45 3.37
CA ALA A 159 5.97 -2.20 2.15
C ALA A 159 5.66 -3.69 2.43
N GLU A 160 6.40 -4.30 3.35
CA GLU A 160 6.21 -5.70 3.74
C GLU A 160 4.93 -5.89 4.56
N ARG A 161 4.57 -4.93 5.42
CA ARG A 161 3.27 -4.94 6.10
C ARG A 161 2.12 -4.83 5.11
N ASN A 162 2.24 -3.96 4.12
CA ASN A 162 1.22 -3.84 3.07
C ASN A 162 1.09 -5.14 2.28
N PHE A 163 2.20 -5.84 2.04
CA PHE A 163 2.19 -7.16 1.41
C PHE A 163 1.47 -8.20 2.28
N PHE A 164 1.78 -8.28 3.57
CA PHE A 164 1.09 -9.18 4.49
C PHE A 164 -0.40 -8.86 4.62
N ASN A 165 -0.75 -7.58 4.67
CA ASN A 165 -2.15 -7.14 4.68
C ASN A 165 -2.87 -7.52 3.39
N ALA A 166 -2.22 -7.37 2.22
CA ALA A 166 -2.76 -7.81 0.94
C ALA A 166 -2.98 -9.33 0.91
N TYR A 167 -2.02 -10.11 1.38
CA TYR A 167 -2.17 -11.56 1.51
C TYR A 167 -3.36 -11.93 2.41
N ARG A 168 -3.43 -11.34 3.61
CA ARG A 168 -4.53 -11.61 4.57
C ARG A 168 -5.89 -11.24 4.01
N TYR A 169 -5.97 -10.12 3.29
CA TYR A 169 -7.20 -9.70 2.61
C TYR A 169 -7.70 -10.77 1.64
N HIS A 170 -6.83 -11.25 0.74
CA HIS A 170 -7.20 -12.30 -0.23
C HIS A 170 -7.46 -13.65 0.45
N ALA A 171 -6.68 -14.00 1.48
CA ALA A 171 -6.88 -15.22 2.25
C ALA A 171 -8.25 -15.24 2.95
N LEU A 172 -8.66 -14.12 3.55
CA LEU A 172 -9.98 -13.97 4.17
C LEU A 172 -11.11 -14.12 3.15
N GLN A 173 -10.96 -13.54 1.94
CA GLN A 173 -11.96 -13.69 0.87
C GLN A 173 -12.16 -15.13 0.40
N LEU A 174 -11.09 -15.94 0.44
CA LEU A 174 -11.13 -17.35 0.09
C LEU A 174 -11.44 -18.28 1.28
N GLY A 175 -11.60 -17.75 2.50
CA GLY A 175 -11.70 -18.55 3.72
C GLY A 175 -10.44 -19.38 4.03
N LYS A 176 -9.28 -18.96 3.52
CA LYS A 176 -7.96 -19.59 3.74
C LYS A 176 -7.24 -18.99 4.95
N SER A 177 -6.18 -19.66 5.42
CA SER A 177 -5.42 -19.23 6.59
C SER A 177 -4.76 -17.86 6.40
N THR A 178 -4.94 -16.97 7.38
CA THR A 178 -4.31 -15.65 7.46
C THR A 178 -2.95 -15.67 8.17
N SER A 179 -2.50 -16.86 8.61
CA SER A 179 -1.20 -17.04 9.23
C SER A 179 -0.08 -16.66 8.24
N LEU A 180 0.92 -15.96 8.74
CA LEU A 180 2.11 -15.60 7.98
C LEU A 180 3.21 -16.66 8.11
N GLU A 181 3.09 -17.58 9.05
CA GLU A 181 4.07 -18.65 9.25
C GLU A 181 3.97 -19.66 8.12
N LEU A 182 5.11 -19.98 7.50
CA LEU A 182 5.24 -20.99 6.46
C LEU A 182 5.88 -22.25 7.03
N SER A 183 5.33 -23.41 6.67
CA SER A 183 5.94 -24.70 6.93
C SER A 183 7.21 -24.89 6.08
N ARG A 184 8.05 -25.86 6.46
CA ARG A 184 9.27 -26.20 5.70
C ARG A 184 8.97 -26.64 4.27
N ASP A 185 7.82 -27.25 4.03
CA ASP A 185 7.41 -27.70 2.70
C ASP A 185 6.99 -26.53 1.82
N GLU A 186 6.32 -25.52 2.39
CA GLU A 186 5.91 -24.32 1.67
C GLU A 186 7.08 -23.40 1.30
N LEU A 187 8.24 -23.58 1.93
CA LEU A 187 9.48 -22.91 1.56
C LEU A 187 10.21 -23.58 0.38
N LYS A 188 9.86 -24.82 0.03
CA LYS A 188 10.50 -25.54 -1.09
C LYS A 188 9.98 -25.00 -2.43
N GLU A 189 10.88 -24.85 -3.39
CA GLU A 189 10.55 -24.36 -4.73
C GLU A 189 9.48 -25.20 -5.44
N ALA A 190 9.39 -26.50 -5.15
CA ALA A 190 8.31 -27.35 -5.65
C ALA A 190 6.89 -26.84 -5.31
N TYR A 191 6.74 -26.09 -4.21
CA TYR A 191 5.46 -25.53 -3.78
C TYR A 191 5.15 -24.19 -4.47
N TRP A 192 6.13 -23.28 -4.55
CA TRP A 192 5.90 -21.90 -5.01
C TRP A 192 6.43 -21.60 -6.42
N GLY A 193 7.21 -22.49 -7.01
CA GLY A 193 7.90 -22.30 -8.28
C GLY A 193 6.95 -21.98 -9.44
N GLN A 194 5.81 -22.67 -9.52
CA GLN A 194 4.79 -22.37 -10.53
C GLN A 194 4.24 -20.95 -10.37
N THR A 195 3.96 -20.53 -9.14
CA THR A 195 3.47 -19.17 -8.85
C THR A 195 4.50 -18.11 -9.25
N TYR A 196 5.79 -18.39 -9.03
CA TYR A 196 6.89 -17.51 -9.45
C TYR A 196 6.98 -17.38 -10.98
N GLN A 197 6.93 -18.50 -11.71
CA GLN A 197 7.01 -18.51 -13.17
C GLN A 197 5.81 -17.82 -13.82
N ASP A 198 4.61 -18.04 -13.29
CA ASP A 198 3.40 -17.36 -13.76
C ASP A 198 3.51 -15.83 -13.64
N LEU A 199 4.10 -15.34 -12.54
CA LEU A 199 4.34 -13.90 -12.38
C LEU A 199 5.36 -13.36 -13.39
N LEU A 200 6.48 -14.06 -13.58
CA LEU A 200 7.53 -13.64 -14.51
C LEU A 200 7.05 -13.60 -15.96
N SER A 201 6.24 -14.59 -16.37
CA SER A 201 5.64 -14.62 -17.71
C SER A 201 4.70 -13.44 -17.94
N SER A 202 3.96 -13.03 -16.90
CA SER A 202 3.03 -11.89 -16.95
C SER A 202 3.75 -10.53 -16.95
N TYR A 203 4.96 -10.46 -16.39
CA TYR A 203 5.74 -9.22 -16.26
C TYR A 203 7.23 -9.45 -16.58
N PRO A 204 7.61 -9.53 -17.87
CA PRO A 204 9.00 -9.77 -18.29
C PRO A 204 9.98 -8.70 -17.79
N ASN A 205 9.49 -7.48 -17.57
CA ASN A 205 10.29 -6.37 -17.06
C ASN A 205 10.69 -6.55 -15.57
N LEU A 206 9.91 -7.31 -14.78
CA LEU A 206 10.28 -7.65 -13.41
C LEU A 206 11.43 -8.65 -13.37
N GLN A 207 11.50 -9.57 -14.33
CA GLN A 207 12.60 -10.52 -14.46
C GLN A 207 13.96 -9.81 -14.59
N LYS A 208 14.03 -8.74 -15.38
CA LYS A 208 15.25 -7.92 -15.50
C LYS A 208 15.64 -7.21 -14.20
N ARG A 209 14.66 -6.74 -13.42
CA ARG A 209 14.90 -6.06 -12.12
C ARG A 209 15.28 -7.03 -11.01
N PHE A 210 14.76 -8.26 -11.06
CA PHE A 210 15.19 -9.34 -10.19
C PHE A 210 16.64 -9.71 -10.51
N LEU A 211 16.96 -10.03 -11.75
CA LEU A 211 18.31 -10.45 -12.17
C LEU A 211 19.37 -9.35 -12.02
N ALA A 212 19.01 -8.06 -12.10
CA ALA A 212 19.96 -6.96 -11.90
C ALA A 212 20.33 -6.70 -10.42
N ASN A 213 19.60 -7.30 -9.47
CA ASN A 213 19.81 -7.13 -8.02
C ASN A 213 20.09 -8.46 -7.28
N SER A 214 20.38 -9.54 -8.02
CA SER A 214 20.97 -10.79 -7.50
C SER A 214 22.48 -10.72 -7.53
#